data_AF-A0A1G1I0Y0-F1
#
_entry.id   AF-A0A1G1I0Y0-F1
#
_cell.length_a   1.000
_cell.length_b   1.000
_cell.length_c   1.000
_cell.angle_alpha   90.00
_cell.angle_beta   90.00
_cell.angle_gamma   90.00
#
_symmetry.space_group_name_H-M   'P 1'
#
loop_
_entity.id
_entity.type
_entity.pdbx_description
1 polymer ?
#
loop_
_entity_poly.entity_id
_entity_poly.type
_entity_poly.pdbx_seq_one_letter_code
_entity_poly.pdbx_strand_id
1 'polypeptide(L)'
;MLTTIVSFVIVLGILVFIHELGHFLMARRAGVGVETFSLGFGPKIFCRKVGETEYCISAIPLGGYVKMVGQDDMKVQAPEDIPEEERRRSFLHKSVGKRSLIILAGPAMNVVLAVVLMPLAYMIGVQIPAFLERPPVIGWVEPDTGAAKAGLTPGDRVIAIDGQETRTWETLREAVATNPGKTAALDIERSGQRLSLSLPIETVEKVGLGDAGLIPEVPPVVGSIMRGFPAEEAGIKPGDRIVSLSGTPVRHWYQ
;
A
#
# COMPACT_ATOMS: atom_id res chain seq x y z
N MET A 1 4.67 -10.28 -14.47
CA MET A 1 3.37 -10.96 -14.72
C MET A 1 3.22 -12.21 -13.86
N LEU A 2 4.06 -13.25 -14.03
CA LEU A 2 3.98 -14.44 -13.16
C LEU A 2 4.16 -14.11 -11.67
N THR A 3 5.17 -13.32 -11.33
CA THR A 3 5.42 -12.86 -9.95
C THR A 3 4.21 -12.14 -9.35
N THR A 4 3.57 -11.27 -10.14
CA THR A 4 2.36 -10.54 -9.74
C THR A 4 1.19 -11.49 -9.47
N ILE A 5 0.95 -12.46 -10.35
CA ILE A 5 -0.13 -13.45 -10.19
C ILE A 5 0.10 -14.31 -8.96
N VAL A 6 1.31 -14.84 -8.79
CA VAL A 6 1.67 -15.66 -7.62
C VAL A 6 1.52 -14.86 -6.33
N SER A 7 2.04 -13.62 -6.31
CA SER A 7 1.91 -12.74 -5.14
C SER A 7 0.45 -12.42 -4.81
N PHE A 8 -0.37 -12.16 -5.84
CA PHE A 8 -1.79 -11.92 -5.68
C PHE A 8 -2.50 -13.12 -5.05
N VAL A 9 -2.26 -14.33 -5.56
CA VAL A 9 -2.86 -15.57 -5.01
C VAL A 9 -2.45 -15.80 -3.56
N ILE A 10 -1.17 -15.57 -3.22
CA ILE A 10 -0.67 -15.71 -1.85
C ILE A 10 -1.33 -14.69 -0.91
N VAL A 11 -1.34 -13.41 -1.27
CA VAL A 11 -1.92 -12.34 -0.45
C VAL A 11 -3.41 -12.56 -0.26
N LEU A 12 -4.15 -12.86 -1.34
CA LEU A 12 -5.58 -13.14 -1.27
C LEU A 12 -5.85 -14.40 -0.45
N GLY A 13 -5.05 -15.46 -0.61
CA GLY A 13 -5.18 -16.70 0.17
C GLY A 13 -5.02 -16.47 1.66
N ILE A 14 -4.03 -15.67 2.08
CA ILE A 14 -3.84 -15.30 3.50
C ILE A 14 -5.02 -14.47 4.00
N LEU A 15 -5.46 -13.47 3.22
CA LEU A 15 -6.58 -12.60 3.60
C LEU A 15 -7.87 -13.40 3.80
N VAL A 16 -8.18 -14.31 2.88
CA VAL A 16 -9.38 -15.16 3.00
C VAL A 16 -9.22 -16.18 4.13
N PHE A 17 -8.05 -16.80 4.28
CA PHE A 17 -7.82 -17.74 5.39
C PHE A 17 -8.10 -17.09 6.76
N ILE A 18 -7.58 -15.88 6.99
CA ILE A 18 -7.78 -15.15 8.25
C ILE A 18 -9.25 -14.73 8.42
N HIS A 19 -9.93 -14.35 7.33
CA HIS A 19 -11.35 -14.08 7.33
C HIS A 19 -12.18 -15.30 7.76
N GLU A 20 -11.97 -16.44 7.10
CA GLU A 20 -12.66 -17.69 7.43
C GLU A 20 -12.33 -18.15 8.85
N LEU A 21 -11.07 -17.97 9.29
CA LEU A 21 -10.65 -18.28 10.66
C LEU A 21 -11.45 -17.46 11.69
N GLY A 22 -11.80 -16.21 11.39
CA GLY A 22 -12.66 -15.39 12.25
C GLY A 22 -14.04 -15.99 12.45
N HIS A 23 -14.72 -16.36 11.36
CA HIS A 23 -16.00 -17.05 11.42
C HIS A 23 -15.90 -18.37 12.19
N PHE A 24 -14.88 -19.16 11.89
CA PHE A 24 -14.61 -20.46 12.53
C PHE A 24 -14.47 -20.32 14.05
N LEU A 25 -13.55 -19.47 14.50
CA LEU A 25 -13.26 -19.30 15.93
C LEU A 25 -14.48 -18.78 16.68
N MET A 26 -15.21 -17.81 16.11
CA MET A 26 -16.39 -17.26 16.75
C MET A 26 -17.55 -18.24 16.78
N ALA A 27 -17.75 -19.05 15.72
CA ALA A 27 -18.75 -20.10 15.69
C ALA A 27 -18.49 -21.14 16.79
N ARG A 28 -17.26 -21.64 16.91
CA ARG A 28 -16.85 -22.58 17.97
C ARG A 28 -17.09 -21.98 19.36
N ARG A 29 -16.72 -20.71 19.57
CA ARG A 29 -16.92 -20.00 20.84
C ARG A 29 -18.40 -19.76 21.18
N ALA A 30 -19.26 -19.57 20.19
CA ALA A 30 -20.70 -19.45 20.37
C ALA A 30 -21.41 -20.81 20.58
N GLY A 31 -20.65 -21.91 20.58
CA GLY A 31 -21.17 -23.27 20.68
C GLY A 31 -21.93 -23.71 19.43
N VAL A 32 -21.53 -23.20 18.25
CA VAL A 32 -22.00 -23.64 16.95
C VAL A 32 -21.05 -24.72 16.42
N GLY A 33 -21.62 -25.83 15.92
CA GLY A 33 -20.83 -26.88 15.27
C GLY A 33 -20.30 -26.41 13.92
N VAL A 34 -19.06 -26.79 13.60
CA VAL A 34 -18.46 -26.51 12.29
C VAL A 34 -18.12 -27.83 11.62
N GLU A 35 -18.75 -28.10 10.48
CA GLU A 35 -18.56 -29.32 9.70
C GLU A 35 -17.33 -29.25 8.82
N THR A 36 -17.13 -28.11 8.14
CA THR A 36 -16.03 -27.94 7.18
C THR A 36 -15.38 -26.57 7.36
N PHE A 37 -14.06 -26.57 7.35
CA PHE A 37 -13.24 -25.37 7.17
C PHE A 37 -12.40 -25.58 5.91
N SER A 38 -12.70 -24.86 4.83
CA SER A 38 -12.01 -25.03 3.54
C SER A 38 -11.27 -23.77 3.15
N LEU A 39 -9.99 -23.93 2.79
CA LEU A 39 -9.24 -22.94 2.03
C LEU A 39 -9.41 -23.24 0.54
N GLY A 40 -9.92 -22.26 -0.20
CA GLY A 40 -10.36 -22.42 -1.58
C GLY A 40 -11.76 -23.03 -1.72
N PHE A 41 -12.23 -23.09 -2.96
CA PHE A 41 -13.51 -23.68 -3.36
C PHE A 41 -13.36 -24.69 -4.50
N GLY A 42 -14.45 -25.40 -4.81
CA GLY A 42 -14.48 -26.43 -5.86
C GLY A 42 -13.99 -27.79 -5.38
N PRO A 43 -13.39 -28.61 -6.26
CA PRO A 43 -12.92 -29.95 -5.91
C PRO A 43 -11.89 -29.91 -4.77
N LYS A 44 -12.14 -30.72 -3.73
CA LYS A 44 -11.25 -30.90 -2.58
C LYS A 44 -9.99 -31.66 -3.04
N ILE A 45 -8.82 -31.02 -2.94
CA ILE A 45 -7.53 -31.66 -3.23
C ILE A 45 -7.13 -32.55 -2.05
N PHE A 46 -7.24 -32.00 -0.85
CA PHE A 46 -6.85 -32.67 0.38
C PHE A 46 -7.80 -32.26 1.50
N CYS A 47 -8.26 -33.24 2.28
CA CYS A 47 -9.04 -32.99 3.49
C CYS A 47 -8.58 -33.88 4.63
N ARG A 48 -8.64 -33.36 5.85
CA ARG A 48 -8.39 -34.10 7.08
C ARG A 48 -9.46 -33.76 8.11
N LYS A 49 -10.13 -34.79 8.61
CA LYS A 49 -11.08 -34.65 9.71
C LYS A 49 -10.35 -34.65 11.05
N VAL A 50 -10.58 -33.61 11.86
CA VAL A 50 -10.08 -33.53 13.24
C VAL A 50 -11.27 -33.19 14.14
N GLY A 51 -11.64 -34.14 14.99
CA GLY A 51 -12.90 -34.07 15.73
C GLY A 51 -14.10 -34.10 14.77
N GLU A 52 -14.94 -33.08 14.83
CA GLU A 52 -16.12 -32.94 13.96
C GLU A 52 -15.88 -32.09 12.71
N THR A 53 -14.78 -31.34 12.67
CA THR A 53 -14.48 -30.43 11.56
C THR A 53 -13.57 -31.12 10.55
N GLU A 54 -13.97 -31.06 9.29
CA GLU A 54 -13.16 -31.43 8.14
C GLU A 54 -12.40 -30.21 7.62
N TYR A 55 -11.08 -30.25 7.70
CA TYR A 55 -10.20 -29.19 7.20
C TYR A 55 -9.77 -29.52 5.78
N CYS A 56 -10.07 -28.66 4.82
CA CYS A 56 -9.87 -28.92 3.39
C CYS A 56 -9.02 -27.85 2.71
N ILE A 57 -8.27 -28.28 1.71
CA ILE A 57 -7.65 -27.43 0.70
C ILE A 57 -8.29 -27.81 -0.64
N SER A 58 -8.89 -26.83 -1.31
CA SER A 58 -9.61 -27.02 -2.57
C SER A 58 -8.83 -26.45 -3.76
N ALA A 59 -9.17 -26.90 -4.97
CA ALA A 59 -8.41 -26.61 -6.17
C ALA A 59 -8.35 -25.13 -6.57
N ILE A 60 -9.38 -24.34 -6.23
CA ILE A 60 -9.44 -22.94 -6.59
C ILE A 60 -9.10 -22.09 -5.36
N PRO A 61 -7.92 -21.44 -5.31
CA PRO A 61 -7.43 -20.74 -4.11
C PRO A 61 -8.03 -19.34 -3.91
N LEU A 62 -9.01 -18.95 -4.73
CA LEU A 62 -9.62 -17.61 -4.74
C LEU A 62 -10.80 -17.50 -3.76
N GLY A 63 -10.66 -18.03 -2.55
CA GLY A 63 -11.75 -18.05 -1.59
C GLY A 63 -11.55 -19.07 -0.47
N GLY A 64 -12.64 -19.36 0.23
CA GLY A 64 -12.72 -20.30 1.33
C GLY A 64 -14.15 -20.32 1.86
N TYR A 65 -14.44 -21.22 2.78
CA TYR A 65 -15.72 -21.21 3.48
C TYR A 65 -15.65 -21.96 4.81
N VAL A 66 -16.48 -21.51 5.75
CA VAL A 66 -16.80 -22.23 6.98
C VAL A 66 -18.24 -22.75 6.89
N LYS A 67 -18.40 -24.06 6.78
CA LYS A 67 -19.72 -24.71 6.81
C LYS A 67 -20.12 -25.00 8.25
N MET A 68 -21.15 -24.31 8.73
CA MET A 68 -21.67 -24.49 10.09
C MET A 68 -22.90 -25.41 10.09
N VAL A 69 -23.07 -26.16 11.18
CA VAL A 69 -24.24 -27.03 11.38
C VAL A 69 -25.51 -26.20 11.27
N GLY A 70 -26.46 -26.65 10.45
CA GLY A 70 -27.73 -25.96 10.23
C GLY A 70 -27.66 -24.67 9.43
N GLN A 71 -26.54 -24.30 8.80
CA GLN A 71 -26.46 -23.12 7.92
C GLN A 71 -26.95 -23.40 6.50
N ASP A 72 -26.70 -24.61 5.98
CA ASP A 72 -26.96 -25.03 4.58
C ASP A 72 -27.98 -26.18 4.46
N ASP A 73 -28.69 -26.52 5.53
CA ASP A 73 -29.73 -27.55 5.47
C ASP A 73 -30.94 -27.03 4.68
N MET A 74 -30.84 -27.09 3.35
CA MET A 74 -31.97 -26.94 2.41
C MET A 74 -33.06 -28.01 2.63
N LYS A 75 -32.75 -29.05 3.39
CA LYS A 75 -33.77 -29.92 3.97
C LYS A 75 -34.37 -29.15 5.14
N VAL A 76 -35.44 -28.41 4.88
CA VAL A 76 -36.38 -27.95 5.90
C VAL A 76 -36.99 -29.20 6.54
N GLN A 77 -36.24 -29.85 7.43
CA GLN A 77 -36.78 -30.83 8.34
C GLN A 77 -37.65 -30.05 9.32
N ALA A 78 -38.83 -30.60 9.65
CA ALA A 78 -39.68 -29.97 10.63
C ALA A 78 -38.85 -29.79 11.92
N PRO A 79 -39.00 -28.68 12.67
CA PRO A 79 -38.22 -28.43 13.89
C PRO A 79 -38.25 -29.58 14.92
N GLU A 80 -39.24 -30.46 14.80
CA GLU A 80 -39.50 -31.63 15.65
C GLU A 80 -38.62 -32.85 15.31
N ASP A 81 -38.02 -32.91 14.12
CA ASP A 81 -37.20 -34.04 13.64
C ASP A 81 -35.69 -33.85 13.90
N ILE A 82 -35.26 -32.67 14.33
CA ILE A 82 -33.84 -32.37 14.61
C ILE A 82 -33.52 -32.77 16.06
N PRO A 83 -32.56 -33.68 16.29
CA PRO A 83 -32.12 -34.00 17.64
C PRO A 83 -31.77 -32.75 18.45
N GLU A 84 -32.22 -32.67 19.70
CA GLU A 84 -32.06 -31.47 20.54
C GLU A 84 -30.59 -31.03 20.70
N GLU A 85 -29.64 -31.97 20.65
CA GLU A 85 -28.20 -31.66 20.63
C GLU A 85 -27.75 -30.93 19.35
N GLU A 86 -28.27 -31.34 18.19
CA GLU A 86 -27.95 -30.74 16.90
C GLU A 86 -28.60 -29.37 16.77
N ARG A 87 -29.85 -29.23 17.26
CA ARG A 87 -30.57 -27.96 17.36
C ARG A 87 -29.83 -26.95 18.25
N ARG A 88 -29.29 -27.38 19.39
CA ARG A 88 -28.50 -26.51 20.28
C ARG A 88 -27.21 -26.02 19.63
N ARG A 89 -26.64 -26.78 18.70
CA ARG A 89 -25.37 -26.50 18.02
C ARG A 89 -25.56 -25.90 16.63
N SER A 90 -26.80 -25.84 16.15
CA SER A 90 -27.18 -25.24 14.88
C SER A 90 -27.01 -23.72 14.89
N PHE A 91 -26.43 -23.17 13.82
CA PHE A 91 -26.25 -21.73 13.62
C PHE A 91 -27.59 -21.00 13.64
N LEU A 92 -28.58 -21.49 12.88
CA LEU A 92 -29.89 -20.84 12.74
C LEU A 92 -30.70 -20.75 14.04
N HIS A 93 -30.45 -21.68 14.98
CA HIS A 93 -31.12 -21.75 16.26
C HIS A 93 -30.46 -20.88 17.35
N LYS A 94 -29.34 -20.19 17.06
CA LYS A 94 -28.76 -19.20 17.97
C LYS A 94 -29.51 -17.87 17.88
N SER A 95 -29.43 -17.08 18.96
CA SER A 95 -29.95 -15.72 18.96
C SER A 95 -29.33 -14.87 17.86
N VAL A 96 -30.08 -13.88 17.37
CA VAL A 96 -29.62 -12.95 16.31
C VAL A 96 -28.27 -12.35 16.67
N GLY A 97 -28.06 -11.90 17.91
CA GLY A 97 -26.77 -11.33 18.34
C GLY A 97 -25.59 -12.30 18.19
N LYS A 98 -25.75 -13.59 18.53
CA LYS A 98 -24.69 -14.60 18.35
C LYS A 98 -24.39 -14.83 16.87
N ARG A 99 -25.43 -14.92 16.03
CA ARG A 99 -25.26 -15.06 14.57
C ARG A 99 -24.56 -13.85 13.97
N SER A 100 -24.98 -12.64 14.34
CA SER A 100 -24.35 -11.40 13.90
C SER A 100 -22.88 -11.34 14.31
N LEU A 101 -22.54 -11.71 15.55
CA LEU A 101 -21.14 -11.77 15.99
C LEU A 101 -20.30 -12.75 15.17
N ILE A 102 -20.83 -13.92 14.83
CA ILE A 102 -20.14 -14.90 13.99
C ILE A 102 -19.90 -14.34 12.58
N ILE A 103 -20.91 -13.73 11.96
CA ILE A 103 -20.77 -13.12 10.62
C ILE A 103 -19.80 -11.93 10.65
N LEU A 104 -19.81 -11.12 11.71
CA LEU A 104 -18.90 -9.97 11.81
C LEU A 104 -17.46 -10.38 12.15
N ALA A 105 -17.24 -11.57 12.71
CA ALA A 105 -15.92 -12.02 13.13
C ALA A 105 -14.93 -12.16 11.97
N GLY A 106 -15.39 -12.58 10.77
CA GLY A 106 -14.52 -12.68 9.59
C GLY A 106 -13.95 -11.33 9.16
N PRO A 107 -14.78 -10.33 8.84
CA PRO A 107 -14.31 -8.96 8.55
C PRO A 107 -13.47 -8.36 9.68
N ALA A 108 -13.87 -8.57 10.95
CA ALA A 108 -13.12 -8.07 12.09
C ALA A 108 -11.70 -8.65 12.17
N MET A 109 -11.51 -9.93 11.85
CA MET A 109 -10.18 -10.54 11.81
C MET A 109 -9.29 -9.96 10.71
N ASN A 110 -9.84 -9.50 9.59
CA ASN A 110 -9.05 -8.79 8.57
C ASN A 110 -8.63 -7.39 9.03
N VAL A 111 -9.45 -6.71 9.83
CA VAL A 111 -9.05 -5.45 10.48
C VAL A 111 -7.91 -5.71 11.47
N VAL A 112 -8.01 -6.76 12.29
CA VAL A 112 -6.92 -7.17 13.19
C VAL A 112 -5.66 -7.51 12.41
N LEU A 113 -5.78 -8.24 11.29
CA LEU A 113 -4.66 -8.55 10.41
C LEU A 113 -4.00 -7.27 9.90
N ALA A 114 -4.77 -6.27 9.45
CA ALA A 114 -4.23 -4.99 8.99
C ALA A 114 -3.48 -4.25 10.13
N VAL A 115 -4.05 -4.21 11.33
CA VAL A 115 -3.42 -3.61 12.51
C VAL A 115 -2.11 -4.31 12.90
N VAL A 116 -1.96 -5.61 12.62
CA VAL A 116 -0.71 -6.36 12.87
C VAL A 116 0.29 -6.19 11.73
N LEU A 117 -0.16 -6.29 10.48
CA LEU A 117 0.70 -6.22 9.31
C LEU A 117 1.33 -4.84 9.12
N MET A 118 0.59 -3.76 9.42
CA MET A 118 1.10 -2.40 9.24
C MET A 118 2.34 -2.12 10.12
N PRO A 119 2.29 -2.26 11.46
CA PRO A 119 3.47 -2.09 12.30
C PRO A 119 4.60 -3.05 11.94
N LEU A 120 4.29 -4.30 11.59
CA LEU A 120 5.29 -5.28 11.18
C LEU A 120 6.02 -4.81 9.91
N ALA A 121 5.31 -4.29 8.92
CA ALA A 121 5.90 -3.72 7.71
C ALA A 121 6.81 -2.53 8.02
N TYR A 122 6.38 -1.62 8.91
CA TYR A 122 7.23 -0.51 9.36
C TYR A 122 8.45 -0.98 10.16
N MET A 123 8.33 -2.05 10.95
CA MET A 123 9.44 -2.62 11.72
C MET A 123 10.46 -3.35 10.83
N ILE A 124 10.00 -4.01 9.76
CA ILE A 124 10.87 -4.59 8.72
C ILE A 124 11.60 -3.48 7.94
N GLY A 125 11.02 -2.27 7.91
CA GLY A 125 11.57 -1.09 7.28
C GLY A 125 10.92 -0.83 5.92
N VAL A 126 10.43 0.39 5.74
CA VAL A 126 9.97 0.88 4.44
C VAL A 126 11.13 1.62 3.79
N GLN A 127 11.56 1.15 2.61
CA GLN A 127 12.59 1.84 1.83
C GLN A 127 11.99 3.12 1.25
N ILE A 128 12.36 4.27 1.82
CA ILE A 128 12.07 5.57 1.24
C ILE A 128 13.30 6.10 0.50
N PRO A 129 13.12 6.90 -0.57
CA PRO A 129 14.24 7.53 -1.24
C PRO A 129 15.07 8.37 -0.25
N ALA A 130 16.36 8.05 -0.12
CA ALA A 130 17.25 8.67 0.86
C ALA A 130 17.38 10.20 0.73
N PHE A 131 17.02 10.78 -0.42
CA PHE A 131 17.01 12.23 -0.58
C PHE A 131 15.91 12.92 0.24
N LEU A 132 14.81 12.24 0.55
CA LEU A 132 13.68 12.81 1.29
C LEU A 132 14.06 13.25 2.71
N GLU A 133 15.06 12.59 3.32
CA GLU A 133 15.57 12.93 4.66
C GLU A 133 16.75 13.90 4.63
N ARG A 134 17.24 14.29 3.44
CA ARG A 134 18.36 15.25 3.30
C ARG A 134 17.84 16.69 3.28
N PRO A 135 18.70 17.68 3.60
CA PRO A 135 18.38 19.08 3.43
C PRO A 135 17.89 19.38 2.00
N PRO A 136 16.85 20.23 1.83
CA PRO A 136 16.27 20.53 0.53
C PRO A 136 17.17 21.46 -0.29
N VAL A 137 18.19 20.90 -0.94
CA VAL A 137 19.06 21.60 -1.89
C VAL A 137 18.56 21.33 -3.30
N ILE A 138 18.08 22.38 -3.97
CA ILE A 138 17.49 22.31 -5.30
C ILE A 138 18.54 21.84 -6.30
N GLY A 139 18.29 20.71 -6.98
CA GLY A 139 19.16 20.20 -8.03
C GLY A 139 18.73 20.66 -9.41
N TRP A 140 17.43 20.88 -9.60
CA TRP A 140 16.85 21.35 -10.84
C TRP A 140 15.55 22.11 -10.58
N VAL A 141 15.30 23.09 -11.45
CA VAL A 141 14.07 23.86 -11.48
C VAL A 141 13.42 23.60 -12.83
N GLU A 142 12.22 23.03 -12.80
CA GLU A 142 11.50 22.73 -14.04
C GLU A 142 11.06 24.04 -14.74
N PRO A 143 11.25 24.17 -16.06
CA PRO A 143 10.80 25.34 -16.80
C PRO A 143 9.30 25.59 -16.64
N ASP A 144 8.88 26.86 -16.77
CA ASP A 144 7.49 27.31 -16.72
C ASP A 144 6.72 27.06 -15.39
N THR A 145 7.40 26.58 -14.35
CA THR A 145 6.83 26.32 -13.02
C THR A 145 6.89 27.52 -12.08
N GLY A 146 6.22 27.42 -10.94
CA GLY A 146 6.30 28.37 -9.83
C GLY A 146 7.73 28.65 -9.36
N ALA A 147 8.57 27.61 -9.23
CA ALA A 147 9.97 27.78 -8.85
C ALA A 147 10.77 28.59 -9.88
N ALA A 148 10.53 28.36 -11.17
CA ALA A 148 11.16 29.16 -12.23
C ALA A 148 10.72 30.63 -12.15
N LYS A 149 9.42 30.88 -11.95
CA LYS A 149 8.85 32.23 -11.79
C LYS A 149 9.38 32.94 -10.53
N ALA A 150 9.67 32.19 -9.48
CA ALA A 150 10.26 32.69 -8.24
C ALA A 150 11.77 33.03 -8.37
N GLY A 151 12.42 32.65 -9.48
CA GLY A 151 13.84 32.89 -9.71
C GLY A 151 14.74 31.96 -8.89
N LEU A 152 14.25 30.76 -8.55
CA LEU A 152 15.07 29.72 -7.94
C LEU A 152 16.06 29.15 -8.94
N THR A 153 17.21 28.72 -8.42
CA THR A 153 18.29 28.16 -9.20
C THR A 153 18.87 26.91 -8.55
N PRO A 154 19.43 25.96 -9.33
CA PRO A 154 20.19 24.84 -8.77
C PRO A 154 21.26 25.30 -7.78
N GLY A 155 21.36 24.61 -6.64
CA GLY A 155 22.25 24.93 -5.52
C GLY A 155 21.60 25.74 -4.41
N ASP A 156 20.41 26.31 -4.62
CA ASP A 156 19.65 26.97 -3.56
C ASP A 156 19.23 25.95 -2.50
N ARG A 157 19.52 26.25 -1.24
CA ARG A 157 19.05 25.46 -0.11
C ARG A 157 17.83 26.10 0.50
N VAL A 158 16.70 25.40 0.53
CA VAL A 158 15.51 25.88 1.23
C VAL A 158 15.70 25.73 2.74
N ILE A 159 15.34 26.78 3.47
CA ILE A 159 15.48 26.86 4.93
C ILE A 159 14.10 26.87 5.59
N ALA A 160 13.16 27.63 5.02
CA ALA A 160 11.79 27.70 5.52
C ALA A 160 10.78 28.03 4.42
N ILE A 161 9.52 27.66 4.66
CA ILE A 161 8.37 28.03 3.85
C ILE A 161 7.25 28.53 4.76
N ASP A 162 6.72 29.72 4.49
CA ASP A 162 5.76 30.44 5.34
C ASP A 162 6.17 30.49 6.83
N GLY A 163 7.47 30.68 7.08
CA GLY A 163 8.05 30.71 8.42
C GLY A 163 8.21 29.34 9.11
N GLN A 164 7.81 28.25 8.47
CA GLN A 164 8.03 26.89 8.96
C GLN A 164 9.35 26.32 8.44
N GLU A 165 10.21 25.86 9.36
CA GLU A 165 11.52 25.32 9.03
C GLU A 165 11.42 24.03 8.18
N THR A 166 12.12 23.97 7.05
CA THR A 166 12.13 22.83 6.14
C THR A 166 13.48 22.11 6.21
N ARG A 167 13.64 21.26 7.23
CA ARG A 167 14.91 20.55 7.47
C ARG A 167 15.21 19.48 6.44
N THR A 168 14.18 18.95 5.81
CA THR A 168 14.29 17.84 4.86
C THR A 168 13.46 18.09 3.60
N TRP A 169 13.82 17.40 2.51
CA TRP A 169 13.02 17.37 1.28
C TRP A 169 11.57 16.93 1.54
N GLU A 170 11.33 15.99 2.45
CA GLU A 170 9.98 15.56 2.82
C GLU A 170 9.17 16.74 3.39
N THR A 171 9.72 17.46 4.36
CA THR A 171 9.01 18.61 4.98
C THR A 171 8.70 19.72 3.98
N LEU A 172 9.61 20.00 3.05
CA LEU A 172 9.38 20.97 1.98
C LEU A 172 8.27 20.49 1.03
N ARG A 173 8.34 19.22 0.61
CA ARG A 173 7.38 18.63 -0.31
C ARG A 173 5.98 18.60 0.28
N GLU A 174 5.84 18.22 1.55
CA GLU A 174 4.57 18.24 2.27
C GLU A 174 3.98 19.66 2.34
N ALA A 175 4.81 20.65 2.68
CA ALA A 175 4.38 22.04 2.77
C ALA A 175 3.92 22.60 1.42
N VAL A 176 4.61 22.28 0.32
CA VAL A 176 4.19 22.64 -1.04
C VAL A 176 2.90 21.91 -1.42
N ALA A 177 2.86 20.59 -1.22
CA ALA A 177 1.73 19.75 -1.62
C ALA A 177 0.42 20.14 -0.93
N THR A 178 0.48 20.65 0.30
CA THR A 178 -0.69 21.05 1.11
C THR A 178 -1.15 22.49 0.88
N ASN A 179 -0.46 23.25 0.03
CA ASN A 179 -0.79 24.65 -0.29
C ASN A 179 -1.03 24.93 -1.79
N PRO A 180 -1.86 24.13 -2.48
CA PRO A 180 -2.16 24.31 -3.90
C PRO A 180 -2.78 25.69 -4.19
N GLY A 181 -2.35 26.32 -5.28
CA GLY A 181 -2.90 27.59 -5.78
C GLY A 181 -2.52 28.83 -4.96
N LYS A 182 -1.64 28.69 -3.96
CA LYS A 182 -1.16 29.80 -3.13
C LYS A 182 0.22 30.27 -3.56
N THR A 183 0.60 31.44 -3.09
CA THR A 183 1.99 31.90 -3.14
C THR A 183 2.54 31.87 -1.72
N ALA A 184 3.60 31.09 -1.50
CA ALA A 184 4.26 30.94 -0.20
C ALA A 184 5.51 31.83 -0.12
N ALA A 185 5.84 32.31 1.07
CA ALA A 185 7.12 32.96 1.35
C ALA A 185 8.19 31.89 1.55
N LEU A 186 9.23 31.87 0.73
CA LEU A 186 10.27 30.86 0.73
C LEU A 186 11.61 31.48 1.14
N ASP A 187 12.13 31.07 2.28
CA ASP A 187 13.45 31.47 2.74
C ASP A 187 14.48 30.45 2.27
N ILE A 188 15.48 30.93 1.53
CA ILE A 188 16.56 30.12 0.97
C ILE A 188 17.93 30.63 1.40
N GLU A 189 18.92 29.77 1.31
CA GLU A 189 20.34 30.09 1.39
C GLU A 189 20.97 29.89 0.00
N ARG A 190 21.49 30.99 -0.58
CA ARG A 190 22.20 31.02 -1.87
C ARG A 190 23.59 31.59 -1.66
N SER A 191 24.63 30.82 -1.94
CA SER A 191 26.03 31.24 -1.75
C SER A 191 26.32 31.81 -0.34
N GLY A 192 25.68 31.24 0.69
CA GLY A 192 25.82 31.66 2.10
C GLY A 192 25.02 32.91 2.49
N GLN A 193 24.23 33.49 1.59
CA GLN A 193 23.32 34.58 1.88
C GLN A 193 21.88 34.08 2.00
N ARG A 194 21.13 34.61 2.97
CA ARG A 194 19.70 34.34 3.09
C ARG A 194 18.91 35.26 2.16
N LEU A 195 18.05 34.68 1.35
CA LEU A 195 17.12 35.38 0.47
C LEU A 195 15.71 34.92 0.80
N SER A 196 14.74 35.82 0.67
CA SER A 196 13.32 35.49 0.78
C SER A 196 12.67 35.71 -0.58
N LEU A 197 12.02 34.68 -1.11
CA LEU A 197 11.40 34.67 -2.43
C LEU A 197 9.91 34.34 -2.30
N SER A 198 9.11 34.85 -3.23
CA SER A 198 7.70 34.46 -3.35
C SER A 198 7.60 33.26 -4.28
N LEU A 199 7.15 32.12 -3.76
CA LEU A 199 7.00 30.87 -4.50
C LEU A 199 5.52 30.64 -4.87
N PRO A 200 5.11 30.83 -6.13
CA PRO A 200 3.82 30.35 -6.61
C PRO A 200 3.77 28.82 -6.54
N ILE A 201 2.68 28.28 -6.02
CA ILE A 201 2.42 26.84 -5.95
C ILE A 201 1.23 26.55 -6.87
N GLU A 202 1.47 25.77 -7.92
CA GLU A 202 0.48 25.40 -8.92
C GLU A 202 -0.34 24.21 -8.43
N THR A 203 -1.60 24.13 -8.85
CA THR A 203 -2.46 23.00 -8.48
C THR A 203 -2.36 21.93 -9.55
N VAL A 204 -1.95 20.73 -9.16
CA VAL A 204 -1.99 19.55 -10.03
C VAL A 204 -3.44 19.06 -10.12
N GLU A 205 -4.15 19.42 -11.19
CA GLU A 205 -5.61 19.22 -11.34
C GLU A 205 -6.10 17.80 -11.02
N LYS A 206 -5.35 16.77 -11.41
CA LYS A 206 -5.75 15.36 -11.22
C LYS A 206 -5.72 14.91 -9.75
N VAL A 207 -4.92 15.56 -8.92
CA VAL A 207 -4.65 15.12 -7.53
C VAL A 207 -5.06 16.18 -6.51
N GLY A 208 -5.23 17.44 -6.94
CA GLY A 208 -5.55 18.56 -6.07
C GLY A 208 -4.41 18.98 -5.15
N LEU A 209 -3.19 18.48 -5.37
CA LEU A 209 -1.99 18.82 -4.59
C LEU A 209 -1.22 19.97 -5.22
N GLY A 210 -0.47 20.68 -4.39
CA GLY A 210 0.45 21.72 -4.82
C GLY A 210 1.71 21.15 -5.47
N ASP A 211 2.18 21.79 -6.53
CA ASP A 211 3.48 21.56 -7.13
C ASP A 211 4.15 22.90 -7.46
N ALA A 212 5.45 22.96 -7.24
CA ALA A 212 6.25 24.15 -7.49
C ALA A 212 7.38 23.90 -8.50
N GLY A 213 7.57 22.67 -9.01
CA GLY A 213 8.66 22.36 -9.93
C GLY A 213 10.05 22.27 -9.28
N LEU A 214 10.09 21.97 -7.97
CA LEU A 214 11.32 21.80 -7.21
C LEU A 214 11.80 20.35 -7.30
N ILE A 215 12.98 20.14 -7.88
CA ILE A 215 13.54 18.79 -8.08
C ILE A 215 14.85 18.66 -7.28
N PRO A 216 15.03 17.56 -6.52
CA PRO A 216 16.28 17.28 -5.82
C PRO A 216 17.43 17.03 -6.80
N GLU A 217 18.66 17.11 -6.31
CA GLU A 217 19.83 16.71 -7.11
C GLU A 217 19.78 15.20 -7.42
N VAL A 218 19.46 14.89 -8.67
CA VAL A 218 19.51 13.55 -9.24
C VAL A 218 20.75 13.47 -10.13
N PRO A 219 21.80 12.76 -9.70
CA PRO A 219 23.01 12.62 -10.50
C PRO A 219 22.69 11.88 -11.81
N PRO A 220 23.39 12.19 -12.91
CA PRO A 220 23.14 11.60 -14.22
C PRO A 220 23.68 10.16 -14.29
N VAL A 221 23.19 9.26 -13.43
CA VAL A 221 23.62 7.86 -13.32
C VAL A 221 22.47 6.95 -13.71
N VAL A 222 22.74 6.02 -14.62
CA VAL A 222 21.76 5.09 -15.16
C VAL A 222 21.30 4.13 -14.07
N GLY A 223 20.02 4.16 -13.72
CA GLY A 223 19.44 3.24 -12.73
C GLY A 223 19.07 1.88 -13.31
N SER A 224 18.36 1.86 -14.44
CA SER A 224 17.91 0.64 -15.10
C SER A 224 17.80 0.85 -16.61
N ILE A 225 17.98 -0.22 -17.38
CA ILE A 225 17.86 -0.21 -18.85
C ILE A 225 16.65 -1.03 -19.26
N MET A 226 15.83 -0.47 -20.14
CA MET A 226 14.70 -1.16 -20.74
C MET A 226 15.19 -2.02 -21.91
N ARG A 227 14.78 -3.30 -21.94
CA ARG A 227 15.16 -4.21 -23.02
C ARG A 227 14.56 -3.80 -24.37
N GLY A 228 15.34 -3.90 -25.43
CA GLY A 228 14.94 -3.58 -26.80
C GLY A 228 14.89 -2.09 -27.12
N PHE A 229 15.48 -1.25 -26.26
CA PHE A 229 15.58 0.20 -26.47
C PHE A 229 17.01 0.58 -26.88
N PRO A 230 17.20 1.73 -27.56
CA PRO A 230 18.50 2.15 -28.08
C PRO A 230 19.63 2.20 -27.03
N ALA A 231 19.30 2.46 -25.76
CA ALA A 231 20.28 2.48 -24.69
C ALA A 231 20.91 1.10 -24.42
N GLU A 232 20.15 0.01 -24.57
CA GLU A 232 20.68 -1.36 -24.48
C GLU A 232 21.59 -1.67 -25.67
N GLU A 233 21.17 -1.29 -26.88
CA GLU A 233 21.96 -1.48 -28.12
C GLU A 233 23.28 -0.69 -28.09
N ALA A 234 23.26 0.50 -27.50
CA ALA A 234 24.45 1.33 -27.27
C ALA A 234 25.37 0.78 -26.16
N GLY A 235 24.98 -0.30 -25.49
CA GLY A 235 25.79 -0.95 -24.46
C GLY A 235 25.83 -0.23 -23.11
N ILE A 236 24.91 0.72 -22.88
CA ILE A 236 24.77 1.45 -21.61
C ILE A 236 24.29 0.48 -20.53
N LYS A 237 24.87 0.56 -19.34
CA LYS A 237 24.58 -0.32 -18.21
C LYS A 237 24.11 0.44 -16.98
N PRO A 238 23.29 -0.19 -16.11
CA PRO A 238 23.05 0.31 -14.77
C PRO A 238 24.37 0.64 -14.06
N GLY A 239 24.48 1.84 -13.51
CA GLY A 239 25.67 2.38 -12.86
C GLY A 239 26.52 3.29 -13.75
N ASP A 240 26.32 3.32 -15.07
CA ASP A 240 27.03 4.24 -15.95
C ASP A 240 26.65 5.69 -15.63
N ARG A 241 27.63 6.59 -15.63
CA ARG A 241 27.42 8.03 -15.46
C ARG A 241 27.48 8.74 -16.80
N ILE A 242 26.41 9.44 -17.16
CA ILE A 242 26.37 10.30 -18.34
C ILE A 242 27.11 11.60 -18.01
N VAL A 243 28.29 11.78 -18.60
CA VAL A 243 29.14 12.96 -18.35
C VAL A 243 28.88 14.09 -19.36
N SER A 244 28.41 13.76 -20.55
CA SER A 244 28.13 14.73 -21.61
C SER A 244 27.17 14.18 -22.67
N LEU A 245 26.38 15.06 -23.29
CA LEU A 245 25.55 14.76 -24.46
C LEU A 245 25.91 15.74 -25.58
N SER A 246 26.32 15.22 -26.73
CA SER A 246 26.70 16.03 -27.91
C SER A 246 27.74 17.14 -27.61
N GLY A 247 28.68 16.86 -26.70
CA GLY A 247 29.71 17.82 -26.28
C GLY A 247 29.30 18.76 -25.14
N THR A 248 28.02 18.80 -24.76
CA THR A 248 27.53 19.57 -23.62
C THR A 248 27.68 18.75 -22.34
N PRO A 249 28.39 19.25 -21.30
CA PRO A 249 28.49 18.56 -20.02
C PRO A 249 27.12 18.36 -19.37
N VAL A 250 26.85 17.15 -18.87
CA VAL A 250 25.64 16.82 -18.13
C VAL A 250 25.97 16.74 -16.66
N ARG A 251 25.29 17.55 -15.84
CA ARG A 251 25.50 17.58 -14.38
C ARG A 251 24.31 17.05 -13.59
N HIS A 252 23.14 16.98 -14.22
CA HIS A 252 21.89 16.57 -13.61
C HIS A 252 21.08 15.70 -14.59
N TRP A 253 20.28 14.78 -14.06
CA TRP A 253 19.51 13.83 -14.89
C TRP A 253 18.44 14.49 -15.79
N TYR A 254 17.90 15.64 -15.38
CA TYR A 254 16.82 16.36 -16.10
C TYR A 254 17.31 17.39 -17.13
N GLN A 255 18.63 17.51 -17.32
CA GLN A 255 19.25 18.42 -18.28
C GLN A 255 19.15 17.88 -19.71
#